data_AF-A0A430AMD8-F1
#
_entry.id   AF-A0A430AMD8-F1
#
_cell.length_a   1.000
_cell.length_b   1.000
_cell.length_c   1.000
_cell.angle_alpha   90.00
_cell.angle_beta   90.00
_cell.angle_gamma   90.00
#
_symmetry.space_group_name_H-M   'P 1'
#
loop_
_entity.id
_entity.type
_entity.pdbx_description
1 polymer ?
#
loop_
_entity_poly.entity_id
_entity_poly.type
_entity_poly.pdbx_seq_one_letter_code
_entity_poly.pdbx_strand_id
1 'polypeptide(L)'
;MGLGTSLKETTLHHYRDPFADLLKDDPEMDLAAVIIMGSADDTPTKMLASDRTAQTLAAMGVDGAILSCNGFGNNHIDYANLIEQVGKKGIPFVAMSACEAEDFVVQNAYLSHVLPFYKTSGSEDSGVLAENTVTVQDAKLAIAMLRLKMRQQKEH
;
A
#
# COMPACT_ATOMS: atom_id res chain seq x y z
N MET A 1 -12.41 -16.34 8.68
CA MET A 1 -11.57 -17.06 7.69
C MET A 1 -10.14 -16.65 7.94
N GLY A 2 -9.22 -17.60 8.12
CA GLY A 2 -7.80 -17.29 8.30
C GLY A 2 -7.20 -16.83 6.98
N LEU A 3 -6.38 -15.77 7.01
CA LEU A 3 -5.45 -15.43 5.93
C LEU A 3 -4.52 -16.63 5.72
N GLY A 4 -4.73 -17.41 4.66
CA GLY A 4 -3.87 -18.54 4.38
C GLY A 4 -2.60 -18.16 3.63
N THR A 5 -1.84 -19.17 3.24
CA THR A 5 -0.44 -19.04 2.80
C THR A 5 -0.26 -18.28 1.49
N SER A 6 -1.33 -18.08 0.71
CA SER A 6 -1.23 -17.39 -0.59
C SER A 6 -1.18 -15.87 -0.49
N LEU A 7 -1.75 -15.28 0.57
CA LEU A 7 -1.94 -13.84 0.73
C LEU A 7 -0.88 -13.17 1.62
N LYS A 8 0.06 -13.94 2.17
CA LYS A 8 1.08 -13.41 3.08
C LYS A 8 2.42 -13.28 2.38
N GLU A 9 2.99 -12.09 2.45
CA GLU A 9 4.41 -11.89 2.19
C GLU A 9 5.21 -12.77 3.15
N THR A 10 6.16 -13.50 2.59
CA THR A 10 7.05 -14.36 3.37
C THR A 10 8.20 -13.53 3.89
N THR A 11 8.87 -14.00 4.95
CA THR A 11 10.14 -13.37 5.39
C THR A 11 11.11 -13.21 4.22
N LEU A 12 11.18 -14.19 3.31
CA LEU A 12 12.02 -14.10 2.12
C LEU A 12 11.60 -12.97 1.18
N HIS A 13 10.29 -12.73 1.02
CA HIS A 13 9.76 -11.64 0.20
C HIS A 13 10.16 -10.28 0.77
N HIS A 14 10.08 -10.08 2.09
CA HIS A 14 10.59 -8.85 2.72
C HIS A 14 12.11 -8.65 2.56
N TYR A 15 12.91 -9.73 2.52
CA TYR A 15 14.35 -9.65 2.23
C TYR A 15 14.68 -9.40 0.75
N ARG A 16 13.72 -9.67 -0.14
CA ARG A 16 13.83 -9.51 -1.60
C ARG A 16 12.68 -8.62 -2.08
N ASP A 17 12.46 -7.53 -1.35
CA ASP A 17 11.34 -6.65 -1.60
C ASP A 17 11.49 -6.01 -2.98
N PRO A 18 10.50 -6.16 -3.88
CA PRO A 18 10.63 -5.69 -5.25
C PRO A 18 10.70 -4.16 -5.35
N PHE A 19 10.16 -3.40 -4.38
CA PHE A 19 10.30 -1.94 -4.38
C PHE A 19 11.72 -1.54 -4.01
N ALA A 20 12.27 -2.14 -2.95
CA ALA A 20 13.63 -1.86 -2.51
C ALA A 20 14.64 -2.16 -3.63
N ASP A 21 14.51 -3.31 -4.29
CA ASP A 21 15.39 -3.70 -5.40
C ASP A 21 15.28 -2.76 -6.61
N LEU A 22 14.06 -2.33 -6.96
CA LEU A 22 13.85 -1.43 -8.11
C LEU A 22 14.28 0.01 -7.82
N LEU A 23 13.96 0.54 -6.63
CA LEU A 23 14.27 1.92 -6.26
C LEU A 23 15.76 2.13 -5.95
N LYS A 24 16.48 1.08 -5.56
CA LYS A 24 17.93 1.15 -5.32
C LYS A 24 18.70 1.68 -6.52
N ASP A 25 18.30 1.29 -7.73
CA ASP A 25 18.98 1.63 -8.98
C ASP A 25 18.16 2.61 -9.85
N ASP A 26 17.11 3.24 -9.31
CA ASP A 26 16.24 4.15 -10.06
C ASP A 26 16.88 5.56 -10.18
N PRO A 27 17.02 6.11 -11.40
CA PRO A 27 17.69 7.40 -11.60
C PRO A 27 16.82 8.63 -11.32
N GLU A 28 15.51 8.46 -11.11
CA GLU A 28 14.55 9.55 -10.94
C GLU A 28 13.89 9.59 -9.56
N MET A 29 13.97 8.51 -8.79
CA MET A 29 13.31 8.38 -7.49
C MET A 29 14.24 7.80 -6.44
N ASP A 30 14.37 8.49 -5.31
CA ASP A 30 15.11 8.02 -4.15
C ASP A 30 14.18 7.36 -3.13
N LEU A 31 14.58 6.20 -2.58
CA LEU A 31 13.89 5.59 -1.44
C LEU A 31 14.27 6.33 -0.15
N ALA A 32 13.37 7.20 0.32
CA ALA A 32 13.59 7.98 1.54
C ALA A 32 13.46 7.16 2.83
N ALA A 33 12.46 6.29 2.93
CA ALA A 33 12.24 5.43 4.09
C ALA A 33 11.28 4.25 3.79
N VAL A 34 11.29 3.26 4.68
CA VAL A 34 10.27 2.22 4.80
C VAL A 34 9.58 2.38 6.15
N ILE A 35 8.26 2.55 6.16
CA ILE A 35 7.46 2.69 7.38
C ILE A 35 6.57 1.46 7.53
N ILE A 36 6.73 0.75 8.65
CA ILE A 36 5.87 -0.37 9.02
C ILE A 36 4.84 0.13 10.02
N MET A 37 3.58 0.19 9.60
CA MET A 37 2.45 0.50 10.47
C MET A 37 1.82 -0.81 10.96
N GLY A 38 1.85 -1.03 12.26
CA GLY A 38 1.08 -2.12 12.87
C GLY A 38 -0.41 -1.84 12.83
N SER A 39 -1.22 -2.89 12.65
CA SER A 39 -2.68 -2.79 12.74
C SER A 39 -3.13 -3.10 14.16
N ALA A 40 -3.79 -2.14 14.80
CA ALA A 40 -4.39 -2.33 16.12
C ALA A 40 -5.71 -3.12 16.02
N ASP A 41 -6.17 -3.67 17.14
CA ASP A 41 -7.45 -4.38 17.20
C ASP A 41 -8.63 -3.40 17.31
N ASP A 42 -8.53 -2.42 18.23
CA ASP A 42 -9.58 -1.43 18.45
C ASP A 42 -9.53 -0.27 17.44
N THR A 43 -10.73 0.21 17.07
CA THR A 43 -10.89 1.29 16.09
C THR A 43 -10.18 2.59 16.48
N PRO A 44 -10.28 3.12 17.73
CA PRO A 44 -9.57 4.35 18.09
C PRO A 44 -8.06 4.28 17.84
N THR A 45 -7.42 3.18 18.21
CA THR A 45 -5.97 2.99 18.01
C THR A 45 -5.63 2.81 16.54
N LYS A 46 -6.47 2.10 15.77
CA LYS A 46 -6.37 2.03 14.30
C LYS A 46 -6.33 3.43 13.67
N MET A 47 -7.31 4.27 14.01
CA MET A 47 -7.40 5.63 13.45
C MET A 47 -6.19 6.49 13.84
N LEU A 48 -5.74 6.38 15.10
CA LEU A 48 -4.57 7.10 15.59
C LEU A 48 -3.28 6.69 14.87
N ALA A 49 -3.09 5.40 14.62
CA ALA A 49 -1.91 4.89 13.94
C ALA A 49 -1.86 5.36 12.47
N SER A 50 -3.00 5.36 11.76
CA SER A 50 -3.10 5.91 10.41
C SER A 50 -2.78 7.41 10.36
N ASP A 51 -3.38 8.20 11.27
CA ASP A 51 -3.18 9.66 11.32
C ASP A 51 -1.73 10.02 11.61
N ARG A 52 -1.11 9.35 12.59
CA ARG A 52 0.32 9.53 12.91
C ARG A 52 1.23 9.15 11.76
N THR A 53 0.90 8.08 11.04
CA THR A 53 1.68 7.67 9.87
C THR A 53 1.59 8.72 8.76
N ALA A 54 0.39 9.20 8.44
CA ALA A 54 0.23 10.29 7.46
C ALA A 54 0.93 11.58 7.91
N GLN A 55 0.87 11.92 9.19
CA GLN A 55 1.57 13.08 9.74
C GLN A 55 3.09 12.93 9.66
N THR A 56 3.60 11.72 9.87
CA THR A 56 5.02 11.40 9.72
C THR A 56 5.47 11.59 8.28
N LEU A 57 4.71 11.09 7.31
CA LEU A 57 5.00 11.28 5.87
C LEU A 57 5.05 12.77 5.51
N ALA A 58 4.09 13.56 5.96
CA ALA A 58 4.09 15.01 5.72
C ALA A 58 5.26 15.73 6.40
N ALA A 59 5.60 15.35 7.64
CA ALA A 59 6.72 15.94 8.36
C ALA A 59 8.08 15.61 7.72
N MET A 60 8.20 14.45 7.08
CA MET A 60 9.37 14.07 6.30
C MET A 60 9.49 14.83 4.97
N GLY A 61 8.41 15.46 4.50
CA GLY A 61 8.40 16.21 3.24
C GLY A 61 8.60 15.31 2.02
N VAL A 62 8.08 14.08 2.05
CA VAL A 62 8.20 13.15 0.91
C VAL A 62 7.41 13.67 -0.30
N ASP A 63 7.99 13.53 -1.50
CA ASP A 63 7.31 13.89 -2.74
C ASP A 63 6.16 12.94 -3.11
N GLY A 64 6.15 11.73 -2.54
CA GLY A 64 5.10 10.74 -2.78
C GLY A 64 5.27 9.47 -1.94
N ALA A 65 4.24 8.62 -1.91
CA ALA A 65 4.24 7.39 -1.12
C ALA A 65 3.62 6.20 -1.87
N ILE A 66 4.20 5.01 -1.69
CA ILE A 66 3.53 3.74 -2.00
C ILE A 66 2.96 3.21 -0.69
N LEU A 67 1.65 2.99 -0.65
CA LEU A 67 0.95 2.40 0.48
C LEU A 67 0.62 0.95 0.10
N SER A 68 0.93 -0.01 0.97
CA SER A 68 0.61 -1.42 0.74
C SER A 68 0.04 -2.05 2.01
N CYS A 69 -0.97 -2.89 1.85
CA CYS A 69 -1.60 -3.63 2.93
C CYS A 69 -1.59 -5.13 2.63
N ASN A 70 -0.98 -5.90 3.52
CA ASN A 70 -0.95 -7.37 3.49
C ASN A 70 -2.13 -8.01 4.26
N GLY A 71 -3.07 -7.20 4.74
CA GLY A 71 -4.22 -7.63 5.52
C GLY A 71 -5.52 -7.61 4.71
N PHE A 72 -6.54 -8.29 5.23
CA PHE A 72 -7.88 -8.33 4.64
C PHE A 72 -8.96 -8.11 5.71
N GLY A 73 -10.07 -7.46 5.34
CA GLY A 73 -11.22 -7.26 6.23
C GLY A 73 -10.95 -6.19 7.28
N ASN A 74 -10.79 -6.57 8.56
CA ASN A 74 -10.61 -5.59 9.65
C ASN A 74 -9.37 -4.69 9.46
N ASN A 75 -8.32 -5.20 8.81
CA ASN A 75 -7.12 -4.43 8.47
C ASN A 75 -7.39 -3.34 7.42
N HIS A 76 -8.44 -3.47 6.60
CA HIS A 76 -8.80 -2.44 5.64
C HIS A 76 -9.40 -1.20 6.30
N ILE A 77 -9.83 -1.26 7.57
CA ILE A 77 -10.36 -0.09 8.29
C ILE A 77 -9.28 0.96 8.50
N ASP A 78 -8.16 0.57 9.12
CA ASP A 78 -7.00 1.45 9.31
C ASP A 78 -6.30 1.78 7.99
N TYR A 79 -6.29 0.86 7.03
CA TYR A 79 -5.71 1.11 5.72
C TYR A 79 -6.50 2.15 4.92
N ALA A 80 -7.83 2.03 4.87
CA ALA A 80 -8.69 3.01 4.21
C ALA A 80 -8.54 4.39 4.87
N ASN A 81 -8.48 4.45 6.19
CA ASN A 81 -8.23 5.70 6.91
C ASN A 81 -6.83 6.24 6.61
N LEU A 82 -5.79 5.40 6.53
CA LEU A 82 -4.43 5.85 6.14
C LEU A 82 -4.45 6.50 4.76
N ILE A 83 -5.08 5.86 3.77
CA ILE A 83 -5.25 6.41 2.42
C ILE A 83 -5.94 7.78 2.46
N GLU A 84 -7.02 7.89 3.24
CA GLU A 84 -7.74 9.16 3.41
C GLU A 84 -6.87 10.25 4.04
N GLN A 85 -6.12 9.95 5.11
CA GLN A 85 -5.28 10.94 5.78
C GLN A 85 -4.10 11.39 4.91
N VAL A 86 -3.47 10.47 4.16
CA VAL A 86 -2.41 10.81 3.20
C VAL A 86 -2.97 11.68 2.07
N GLY A 87 -4.14 11.33 1.54
CA GLY A 87 -4.83 12.11 0.51
C GLY A 87 -5.21 13.52 0.97
N LYS A 88 -5.72 13.66 2.21
CA LYS A 88 -6.03 14.98 2.80
C LYS A 88 -4.82 15.88 2.99
N LYS A 89 -3.63 15.30 3.16
CA LYS A 89 -2.36 16.04 3.24
C LYS A 89 -1.80 16.42 1.86
N GLY A 90 -2.46 16.01 0.77
CA GLY A 90 -2.05 16.34 -0.59
C GLY A 90 -0.76 15.63 -1.02
N ILE A 91 -0.39 14.53 -0.38
CA ILE A 91 0.79 13.75 -0.78
C ILE A 91 0.37 12.82 -1.93
N PRO A 92 1.03 12.83 -3.10
CA PRO A 92 0.79 11.86 -4.16
C PRO A 92 1.03 10.45 -3.65
N PHE A 93 0.10 9.54 -3.92
CA PHE A 93 0.28 8.16 -3.50
C PHE A 93 -0.25 7.15 -4.50
N VAL A 94 0.28 5.94 -4.42
CA VAL A 94 -0.29 4.73 -5.02
C VAL A 94 -0.59 3.77 -3.89
N ALA A 95 -1.84 3.34 -3.79
CA ALA A 95 -2.28 2.37 -2.79
C ALA A 95 -2.40 0.99 -3.43
N MET A 96 -1.90 -0.03 -2.76
CA MET A 96 -1.89 -1.42 -3.22
C MET A 96 -2.59 -2.32 -2.20
N SER A 97 -3.31 -3.34 -2.67
CA SER A 97 -4.05 -4.24 -1.78
C SER A 97 -4.20 -5.63 -2.38
N ALA A 98 -4.43 -6.61 -1.52
CA ALA A 98 -4.78 -7.98 -1.91
C ALA A 98 -6.23 -8.13 -2.42
N CYS A 99 -6.97 -7.02 -2.60
CA CYS A 99 -8.28 -6.97 -3.25
C CYS A 99 -8.61 -5.58 -3.76
N GLU A 100 -9.69 -5.49 -4.53
CA GLU A 100 -10.21 -4.23 -5.04
C GLU A 100 -10.71 -3.33 -3.90
N ALA A 101 -10.66 -2.02 -4.14
CA ALA A 101 -11.20 -1.03 -3.20
C ALA A 101 -12.68 -1.25 -2.90
N GLU A 102 -13.46 -1.75 -3.86
CA GLU A 102 -14.91 -2.00 -3.71
C GLU A 102 -15.20 -3.04 -2.62
N ASP A 103 -14.27 -3.96 -2.36
CA ASP A 103 -14.39 -5.00 -1.34
C ASP A 103 -14.01 -4.51 0.07
N PHE A 104 -13.58 -3.25 0.21
CA PHE A 104 -13.21 -2.71 1.51
C PHE A 104 -14.45 -2.46 2.35
N VAL A 105 -14.38 -2.83 3.64
CA VAL A 105 -15.45 -2.61 4.62
C VAL A 105 -15.76 -1.11 4.81
N VAL A 106 -14.77 -0.25 4.61
CA VAL A 106 -14.88 1.21 4.75
C VAL A 106 -14.47 1.86 3.44
N GLN A 107 -15.30 2.79 2.98
CA GLN A 107 -15.12 3.52 1.72
C GLN A 107 -14.80 5.00 1.98
N ASN A 108 -14.00 5.63 1.09
CA ASN A 108 -13.77 7.07 1.08
C ASN A 108 -13.36 7.56 -0.33
N ALA A 109 -13.32 8.89 -0.51
CA ALA A 109 -13.07 9.51 -1.81
C ALA A 109 -11.66 9.26 -2.40
N TYR A 110 -10.70 8.80 -1.58
CA TYR A 110 -9.30 8.58 -1.95
C TYR A 110 -8.99 7.11 -2.28
N LEU A 111 -9.96 6.20 -2.16
CA LEU A 111 -9.79 4.78 -2.52
C LEU A 111 -9.88 4.52 -4.04
N SER A 112 -10.20 5.55 -4.82
CA SER A 112 -10.22 5.42 -6.27
C SER A 112 -8.81 5.01 -6.76
N HIS A 113 -8.75 3.93 -7.54
CA HIS A 113 -7.52 3.40 -8.12
C HIS A 113 -6.54 2.73 -7.13
N VAL A 114 -7.03 2.11 -6.05
CA VAL A 114 -6.25 1.08 -5.33
C VAL A 114 -5.87 0.00 -6.34
N LEU A 115 -4.57 -0.32 -6.44
CA LEU A 115 -4.06 -1.34 -7.34
C LEU A 115 -4.11 -2.71 -6.67
N PRO A 116 -4.91 -3.65 -7.19
CA PRO A 116 -4.88 -5.02 -6.73
C PRO A 116 -3.57 -5.70 -7.15
N PHE A 117 -2.93 -6.45 -6.25
CA PHE A 117 -1.85 -7.38 -6.59
C PHE A 117 -2.26 -8.86 -6.46
N TYR A 118 -3.55 -9.13 -6.21
CA TYR A 118 -4.08 -10.49 -6.21
C TYR A 118 -4.07 -11.05 -7.64
N LYS A 119 -3.68 -12.32 -7.78
CA LYS A 119 -3.48 -13.02 -9.05
C LYS A 119 -4.56 -14.07 -9.31
N THR A 120 -5.28 -14.49 -8.28
CA THR A 120 -6.32 -15.51 -8.36
C THR A 120 -7.64 -14.92 -8.84
N SER A 121 -8.29 -15.56 -9.82
CA SER A 121 -9.56 -15.10 -10.39
C SER A 121 -10.79 -15.42 -9.54
N GLY A 122 -10.65 -15.49 -8.21
CA GLY A 122 -11.71 -15.86 -7.27
C GLY A 122 -11.39 -15.42 -5.83
N SER A 123 -12.42 -15.38 -4.99
CA SER A 123 -12.33 -15.02 -3.57
C SER A 123 -11.82 -16.15 -2.66
N GLU A 124 -11.45 -17.28 -3.25
CA GLU A 124 -10.93 -18.46 -2.55
C GLU A 124 -9.40 -18.42 -2.49
N ASP A 125 -8.87 -18.83 -1.33
CA ASP A 125 -7.43 -19.00 -1.14
C ASP A 125 -6.93 -20.17 -1.99
N SER A 126 -5.97 -19.92 -2.89
CA SER A 126 -5.37 -20.96 -3.73
C SER A 126 -4.53 -21.99 -2.96
N GLY A 127 -4.13 -21.69 -1.72
CA GLY A 127 -3.20 -22.49 -0.94
C GLY A 127 -1.76 -22.46 -1.47
N VAL A 128 -1.49 -21.74 -2.57
CA VAL A 128 -0.15 -21.61 -3.17
C VAL A 128 0.61 -20.53 -2.43
N LEU A 129 1.72 -20.89 -1.78
CA LEU A 129 2.53 -19.96 -1.00
C LEU A 129 2.97 -18.74 -1.83
N ALA A 130 2.73 -17.54 -1.30
CA ALA A 130 3.19 -16.26 -1.84
C ALA A 130 2.67 -15.89 -3.25
N GLU A 131 1.64 -16.58 -3.76
CA GLU A 131 1.06 -16.29 -5.08
C GLU A 131 0.50 -14.87 -5.20
N ASN A 132 -0.10 -14.37 -4.11
CA ASN A 132 -0.71 -13.04 -4.04
C ASN A 132 0.19 -12.06 -3.26
N THR A 133 1.49 -12.09 -3.55
CA THR A 133 2.45 -11.10 -3.05
C THR A 133 2.83 -10.14 -4.17
N VAL A 134 3.32 -8.95 -3.81
CA VAL A 134 3.75 -7.97 -4.80
C VAL A 134 4.87 -8.58 -5.66
N THR A 135 4.67 -8.60 -6.98
CA THR A 135 5.71 -9.02 -7.93
C THR A 135 6.52 -7.82 -8.43
N VAL A 136 7.65 -8.10 -9.10
CA VAL A 136 8.43 -7.06 -9.79
C VAL A 136 7.60 -6.29 -10.82
N GLN A 137 6.63 -6.94 -11.48
CA GLN A 137 5.75 -6.28 -12.45
C GLN A 137 4.78 -5.32 -11.76
N ASP A 138 4.21 -5.72 -10.62
CA ASP A 138 3.32 -4.88 -9.82
C ASP A 138 4.06 -3.67 -9.27
N ALA A 139 5.27 -3.87 -8.76
CA ALA A 139 6.11 -2.80 -8.25
C ALA A 139 6.49 -1.80 -9.35
N LYS A 140 6.86 -2.27 -10.56
CA LYS A 140 7.12 -1.39 -11.72
C LYS A 140 5.90 -0.54 -12.08
N LEU A 141 4.71 -1.15 -12.12
CA LEU A 141 3.47 -0.42 -12.40
C LEU A 141 3.21 0.65 -11.34
N ALA A 142 3.31 0.30 -10.07
CA ALA A 142 3.09 1.22 -8.96
C ALA A 142 4.09 2.38 -8.95
N ILE A 143 5.39 2.11 -9.16
CA ILE A 143 6.43 3.15 -9.27
C ILE A 143 6.15 4.09 -10.45
N ALA A 144 5.82 3.54 -11.63
CA ALA A 144 5.50 4.35 -12.80
C ALA A 144 4.26 5.23 -12.58
N MET A 145 3.22 4.70 -11.95
CA MET A 145 2.02 5.46 -11.61
C MET A 145 2.29 6.55 -10.58
N LEU A 146 3.10 6.27 -9.56
CA LEU A 146 3.49 7.26 -8.56
C LEU A 146 4.26 8.41 -9.22
N ARG A 147 5.23 8.09 -10.08
CA ARG A 147 5.99 9.07 -10.86
C ARG A 147 5.10 9.97 -11.70
N LEU A 148 4.08 9.41 -12.36
CA LEU A 148 3.10 10.21 -13.12
C LEU A 148 2.32 11.17 -12.21
N LYS A 149 1.83 10.70 -11.06
CA LYS A 149 1.10 11.54 -10.09
C LYS A 149 1.98 12.66 -9.52
N MET A 150 3.23 12.37 -9.19
CA MET A 150 4.19 13.36 -8.70
C MET A 150 4.48 14.45 -9.75
N ARG A 151 4.59 14.08 -11.03
CA ARG A 151 4.79 15.06 -12.12
C ARG A 151 3.57 15.95 -12.30
N GLN A 152 2.37 15.38 -12.32
CA GLN A 152 1.11 16.15 -12.44
C GLN A 152 0.93 17.15 -11.30
N GLN A 153 1.33 16.80 -10.08
CA GLN A 153 1.24 17.74 -8.96
C GLN A 153 2.20 18.93 -9.09
N LYS A 154 3.39 18.73 -9.67
CA LYS A 154 4.37 19.82 -9.89
C LYS A 154 3.93 20.83 -10.96
N GLU A 155 2.98 20.46 -11.81
CA GLU A 155 2.43 21.32 -12.87
C GLU A 155 1.27 22.21 -12.37
N HIS A 156 0.86 22.08 -11.10
CA HIS A 156 -0.18 22.87 -10.44
C HIS A 156 0.38 23.71 -9.29
#